data_AF-A0A9X0B4C7-F1
#
_entry.id   AF-A0A9X0B4C7-F1
#
_cell.length_a   1.000
_cell.length_b   1.000
_cell.length_c   1.000
_cell.angle_alpha   90.00
_cell.angle_beta   90.00
_cell.angle_gamma   90.00
#
_symmetry.space_group_name_H-M   'P 1'
#
loop_
_entity.id
_entity.type
_entity.pdbx_description
1 polymer ?
#
loop_
_entity_poly.entity_id
_entity_poly.type
_entity_poly.pdbx_seq_one_letter_code
_entity_poly.pdbx_strand_id
1 'polypeptide(L)'
;MPPKRACDTCIARKIKCSGSWPCGSCCDSIKKVECTYLKPPRRRGPKVRRAARRDQDLSHEQSENNQTSLVDDKLQVVSADVALPSRISKDIIAPIVRLYREHSYSVWPVINADALLGQLEDIELENTENASANIACLVAALCAATMAQLQLDPVMGSVDSTVMAKTCLRIRSQCSDNKEHSHFTSSLVSFFLHVYYAKVNQCNTAWSYIQEAISRILQLDDTSVQSEGLPTFQENDIIHNRELIFPLLWVSERGYAMHLGLSPSCIDPPPLTGLGESSEDIHVQGLLDLARLFIAFDQISLRHKFGNEFASATHLTETENRLSSLCLNIADQISTRTADCHITREWMRTILWQKALSMGLLSSSTSRDVMTFSFPAKVSRDLLHSLRFFSETDLLPLGRDQRVPR
;
A
#
# COMPACT_ATOMS: atom_id res chain seq x y z
N MET A 1 -3.60 4.68 -52.56
CA MET A 1 -3.02 3.45 -52.00
C MET A 1 -3.94 2.93 -50.91
N PRO A 2 -4.30 1.63 -50.87
CA PRO A 2 -5.16 1.12 -49.80
C PRO A 2 -4.45 1.28 -48.45
N PRO A 3 -5.15 1.71 -47.39
CA PRO A 3 -4.53 1.92 -46.09
C PRO A 3 -3.98 0.59 -45.54
N LYS A 4 -2.72 0.56 -45.07
CA LYS A 4 -2.02 -0.61 -44.50
C LYS A 4 -2.65 -1.16 -43.19
N ARG A 5 -3.91 -0.81 -42.89
CA ARG A 5 -4.62 -1.24 -41.67
C ARG A 5 -6.05 -1.63 -42.00
N ALA A 6 -6.65 -2.46 -41.14
CA ALA A 6 -8.08 -2.74 -41.18
C ALA A 6 -8.90 -1.49 -40.82
N CYS A 7 -10.13 -1.39 -41.33
CA CYS A 7 -11.05 -0.29 -40.98
C CYS A 7 -11.54 -0.40 -39.53
N ASP A 8 -12.08 0.69 -39.00
CA ASP A 8 -12.51 0.78 -37.59
C ASP A 8 -13.58 -0.26 -37.25
N THR A 9 -14.50 -0.52 -38.18
CA THR A 9 -15.61 -1.48 -38.02
C THR A 9 -15.10 -2.92 -37.99
N CYS A 10 -14.17 -3.28 -38.88
CA CYS A 10 -13.56 -4.62 -38.89
C CYS A 10 -12.67 -4.85 -37.67
N ILE A 11 -11.96 -3.82 -37.18
CA ILE A 11 -11.20 -3.89 -35.94
C ILE A 11 -12.14 -4.13 -34.75
N ALA A 12 -13.23 -3.36 -34.64
CA ALA A 12 -14.20 -3.48 -33.56
C ALA A 12 -14.90 -4.85 -33.55
N ARG A 13 -15.23 -5.38 -34.73
CA ARG A 13 -15.84 -6.71 -34.90
C ARG A 13 -14.84 -7.87 -34.88
N LYS A 14 -13.53 -7.60 -34.84
CA LYS A 14 -12.45 -8.60 -34.91
C LYS A 14 -12.54 -9.54 -36.12
N ILE A 15 -12.90 -8.99 -37.29
CA ILE A 15 -13.01 -9.73 -38.56
C ILE A 15 -11.98 -9.24 -39.59
N LYS A 16 -11.72 -10.06 -40.62
CA LYS A 16 -10.75 -9.75 -41.67
C LYS A 16 -11.26 -8.61 -42.55
N CYS A 17 -10.47 -7.54 -42.69
CA CYS A 17 -10.79 -6.42 -43.57
C CYS A 17 -10.17 -6.62 -44.96
N SER A 18 -10.94 -6.39 -46.03
CA SER A 18 -10.43 -6.44 -47.42
C SER A 18 -9.52 -5.26 -47.79
N GLY A 19 -9.58 -4.15 -47.04
CA GLY A 19 -8.77 -2.94 -47.28
C GLY A 19 -9.24 -2.07 -48.46
N SER A 20 -10.28 -2.47 -49.19
CA SER A 20 -11.01 -1.62 -50.13
C SER A 20 -11.87 -0.59 -49.39
N TRP A 21 -12.25 0.51 -50.05
CA TRP A 21 -13.19 1.49 -49.50
C TRP A 21 -14.43 1.61 -50.40
N PRO A 22 -15.63 1.20 -49.94
CA PRO A 22 -15.88 0.49 -48.69
C PRO A 22 -15.28 -0.93 -48.66
N CYS A 23 -15.05 -1.48 -47.47
CA CYS A 23 -14.50 -2.82 -47.30
C CYS A 23 -15.56 -3.89 -47.60
N GLY A 24 -15.19 -5.05 -48.15
CA GLY A 24 -16.15 -6.12 -48.50
C GLY A 24 -16.99 -6.56 -47.29
N SER A 25 -16.34 -6.80 -46.15
CA SER A 25 -17.02 -7.12 -44.89
C SER A 25 -17.94 -6.01 -44.34
N CYS A 26 -17.74 -4.78 -44.81
CA CYS A 26 -18.56 -3.63 -44.47
C CYS A 26 -19.76 -3.52 -45.42
N CYS A 27 -19.56 -3.83 -46.71
CA CYS A 27 -20.61 -3.92 -47.73
C CYS A 27 -21.57 -5.08 -47.46
N ASP A 28 -21.04 -6.25 -47.12
CA ASP A 28 -21.81 -7.49 -46.93
C ASP A 28 -22.54 -7.54 -45.58
N SER A 29 -22.43 -6.48 -44.77
CA SER A 29 -23.08 -6.39 -43.47
C SER A 29 -24.58 -6.14 -43.63
N ILE A 30 -25.39 -7.02 -43.06
CA ILE A 30 -26.86 -6.92 -43.03
C ILE A 30 -27.34 -5.58 -42.44
N LYS A 31 -26.60 -5.04 -41.46
CA LYS A 31 -26.81 -3.68 -40.94
C LYS A 31 -25.95 -2.70 -41.74
N LYS A 32 -26.52 -1.55 -42.15
CA LYS A 32 -25.80 -0.45 -42.81
C LYS A 32 -24.72 0.08 -41.85
N VAL A 33 -23.47 -0.28 -42.08
CA VAL A 33 -22.32 0.19 -41.29
C VAL A 33 -21.40 1.03 -42.14
N GLU A 34 -20.93 2.14 -41.57
CA GLU A 34 -19.95 2.99 -42.23
C GLU A 34 -18.54 2.38 -42.12
N CYS A 35 -17.83 2.36 -43.25
CA CYS A 35 -16.45 1.90 -43.32
C CYS A 35 -15.50 3.09 -43.10
N THR A 36 -15.07 3.32 -41.86
CA THR A 36 -14.21 4.46 -41.50
C THR A 36 -12.80 4.05 -41.10
N TYR A 37 -11.88 5.01 -41.15
CA TYR A 37 -10.48 4.90 -40.72
C TYR A 37 -10.09 6.07 -39.82
N LEU A 38 -11.01 6.55 -39.00
CA LEU A 38 -10.86 7.78 -38.21
C LEU A 38 -10.19 7.51 -36.85
N LYS A 39 -10.22 6.27 -36.33
CA LYS A 39 -9.62 5.98 -35.02
C LYS A 39 -8.09 6.04 -35.09
N PRO A 40 -7.40 6.77 -34.19
CA PRO A 40 -5.94 6.78 -34.15
C PRO A 40 -5.38 5.37 -33.88
N PRO A 41 -4.31 4.93 -34.56
CA PRO A 41 -3.70 3.63 -34.30
C PRO A 41 -3.12 3.60 -32.88
N ARG A 42 -3.54 2.62 -32.07
CA ARG A 42 -2.93 2.36 -30.76
C ARG A 42 -1.49 1.89 -30.95
N ARG A 43 -0.53 2.52 -30.26
CA ARG A 43 0.86 2.07 -30.21
C ARG A 43 0.88 0.67 -29.62
N ARG A 44 1.44 -0.31 -30.35
CA ARG A 44 1.68 -1.65 -29.79
C ARG A 44 2.82 -1.51 -28.80
N GLY A 45 2.66 -2.06 -27.60
CA GLY A 45 3.74 -2.15 -26.62
C GLY A 45 4.96 -2.92 -27.18
N PRO A 46 6.11 -2.85 -26.50
CA PRO A 46 7.34 -3.48 -26.96
C PRO A 46 7.14 -4.96 -27.30
N LYS A 47 7.61 -5.35 -28.48
CA LYS A 47 7.41 -6.70 -29.02
C LYS A 47 8.35 -7.67 -28.29
N VAL A 48 7.82 -8.45 -27.34
CA VAL A 48 8.57 -9.52 -26.67
C VAL A 48 9.02 -10.54 -27.73
N ARG A 49 10.32 -10.61 -28.02
CA ARG A 49 10.90 -11.63 -28.88
C ARG A 49 10.93 -12.95 -28.10
N ARG A 50 10.03 -13.88 -28.42
CA ARG A 50 10.19 -15.28 -28.00
C ARG A 50 11.27 -15.90 -28.87
N ALA A 51 12.37 -16.36 -28.25
CA ALA A 51 13.41 -17.11 -28.91
C ALA A 51 12.83 -18.44 -29.43
N ALA A 52 13.02 -18.70 -30.72
CA ALA A 52 12.64 -19.94 -31.36
C ALA A 52 13.68 -21.02 -31.02
N ARG A 53 13.22 -22.22 -30.66
CA ARG A 53 14.02 -23.43 -30.57
C ARG A 53 14.58 -23.81 -31.94
N ARG A 54 15.87 -24.13 -32.01
CA ARG A 54 16.45 -25.11 -32.95
C ARG A 54 17.76 -25.66 -32.39
N ASP A 55 17.88 -26.97 -32.45
CA ASP A 55 19.04 -27.80 -32.06
C ASP A 55 20.28 -27.53 -32.92
N GLN A 56 21.46 -27.69 -32.30
CA GLN A 56 22.61 -28.56 -32.66
C GLN A 56 23.98 -27.93 -32.33
N ASP A 57 24.72 -28.71 -31.54
CA ASP A 57 26.17 -29.00 -31.56
C ASP A 57 27.25 -27.93 -31.31
N LEU A 58 27.88 -28.10 -30.13
CA LEU A 58 29.30 -28.27 -29.83
C LEU A 58 30.37 -27.21 -30.23
N SER A 59 31.12 -26.87 -29.18
CA SER A 59 32.57 -26.70 -29.07
C SER A 59 33.21 -25.30 -29.16
N HIS A 60 33.79 -24.93 -28.00
CA HIS A 60 35.11 -24.34 -27.75
C HIS A 60 35.49 -22.92 -28.23
N GLU A 61 35.92 -22.16 -27.21
CA GLU A 61 37.11 -21.28 -27.13
C GLU A 61 36.97 -19.74 -27.23
N GLN A 62 37.34 -19.16 -26.08
CA GLN A 62 38.28 -18.04 -25.85
C GLN A 62 37.87 -16.57 -26.11
N SER A 63 37.98 -15.84 -24.98
CA SER A 63 38.68 -14.56 -24.81
C SER A 63 37.94 -13.21 -24.95
N GLU A 64 38.38 -12.33 -24.03
CA GLU A 64 38.41 -10.86 -24.07
C GLU A 64 37.21 -10.06 -23.54
N ASN A 65 37.35 -9.71 -22.25
CA ASN A 65 37.44 -8.35 -21.72
C ASN A 65 36.97 -7.20 -22.65
N ASN A 66 35.90 -6.50 -22.26
CA ASN A 66 35.87 -5.04 -22.36
C ASN A 66 34.83 -4.43 -21.41
N GLN A 67 35.33 -3.58 -20.52
CA GLN A 67 34.58 -2.65 -19.70
C GLN A 67 33.88 -1.62 -20.59
N THR A 68 32.63 -1.27 -20.27
CA THR A 68 32.08 0.08 -20.55
C THR A 68 30.86 0.35 -19.67
N SER A 69 31.09 1.24 -18.70
CA SER A 69 30.18 2.18 -18.03
C SER A 69 28.66 1.97 -18.16
N LEU A 70 28.03 1.59 -17.04
CA LEU A 70 26.63 1.88 -16.75
C LEU A 70 26.51 3.36 -16.40
N VAL A 71 25.94 4.15 -17.30
CA VAL A 71 25.50 5.53 -17.01
C VAL A 71 23.99 5.50 -16.83
N ASP A 72 23.57 6.04 -15.69
CA ASP A 72 22.24 6.48 -15.28
C ASP A 72 21.19 6.58 -16.39
N ASP A 73 20.04 5.91 -16.18
CA ASP A 73 18.79 6.32 -16.80
C ASP A 73 17.77 6.67 -15.70
N LYS A 74 17.79 7.95 -15.34
CA LYS A 74 16.86 8.58 -14.41
C LYS A 74 15.43 8.49 -14.95
N LEU A 75 14.55 7.97 -14.11
CA LEU A 75 13.10 8.10 -14.19
C LEU A 75 12.68 9.57 -14.37
N GLN A 76 12.40 9.98 -15.62
CA GLN A 76 11.67 11.22 -15.88
C GLN A 76 10.17 10.94 -15.80
N VAL A 77 9.60 11.15 -14.61
CA VAL A 77 8.16 11.37 -14.44
C VAL A 77 7.88 12.82 -14.81
N VAL A 78 7.21 13.03 -15.94
CA VAL A 78 6.67 14.35 -16.31
C VAL A 78 5.51 14.65 -15.36
N SER A 79 5.80 15.38 -14.30
CA SER A 79 4.82 15.97 -13.39
C SER A 79 4.97 17.48 -13.50
N ALA A 80 3.87 18.22 -13.67
CA ALA A 80 3.91 19.68 -13.74
C ALA A 80 4.64 20.24 -12.50
N ASP A 81 5.66 21.05 -12.71
CA ASP A 81 6.46 21.71 -11.67
C ASP A 81 5.61 22.74 -10.94
N VAL A 82 4.84 22.28 -9.95
CA VAL A 82 4.30 23.16 -8.91
C VAL A 82 5.49 23.71 -8.13
N ALA A 83 5.72 25.02 -8.23
CA ALA A 83 6.75 25.71 -7.45
C ALA A 83 6.48 25.51 -5.95
N LEU A 84 7.47 24.99 -5.24
CA LEU A 84 7.35 24.68 -3.82
C LEU A 84 7.56 25.97 -3.00
N PRO A 85 6.72 26.27 -1.99
CA PRO A 85 6.94 27.43 -1.15
C PRO A 85 8.25 27.29 -0.37
N SER A 86 9.06 28.35 -0.33
CA SER A 86 10.35 28.37 0.38
C SER A 86 10.21 28.17 1.88
N ARG A 87 9.07 28.58 2.44
CA ARG A 87 8.71 28.45 3.85
C ARG A 87 7.26 28.03 4.02
N ILE A 88 7.01 27.08 4.91
CA ILE A 88 5.67 26.70 5.35
C ILE A 88 5.55 26.99 6.84
N SER A 89 4.63 27.88 7.20
CA SER A 89 4.44 28.29 8.59
C SER A 89 3.85 27.16 9.43
N LYS A 90 4.33 27.02 10.67
CA LYS A 90 3.78 26.11 11.68
C LYS A 90 2.30 26.32 11.95
N ASP A 91 1.77 27.52 11.72
CA ASP A 91 0.34 27.82 11.88
C ASP A 91 -0.53 27.09 10.84
N ILE A 92 0.04 26.73 9.68
CA ILE A 92 -0.60 25.88 8.67
C ILE A 92 -0.50 24.40 9.06
N ILE A 93 0.64 24.02 9.64
CA ILE A 93 0.95 22.62 9.97
C ILE A 93 0.21 22.15 11.22
N ALA A 94 0.16 22.97 12.27
CA ALA A 94 -0.38 22.60 13.57
C ALA A 94 -1.85 22.09 13.50
N PRO A 95 -2.78 22.71 12.74
CA PRO A 95 -4.12 22.16 12.55
C PRO A 95 -4.12 20.76 11.94
N ILE A 96 -3.24 20.47 10.99
CA ILE A 96 -3.15 19.16 10.33
C ILE A 96 -2.65 18.09 11.32
N VAL A 97 -1.67 18.43 12.16
CA VAL A 97 -1.18 17.54 13.23
C VAL A 97 -2.27 17.25 14.26
N ARG A 98 -3.13 18.24 14.58
CA ARG A 98 -4.30 18.01 15.45
C ARG A 98 -5.32 17.07 14.80
N LEU A 99 -5.57 17.20 13.49
CA LEU A 99 -6.44 16.27 12.75
C LEU A 99 -5.86 14.85 12.73
N TYR A 100 -4.54 14.71 12.64
CA TYR A 100 -3.88 13.40 12.82
C TYR A 100 -4.21 12.82 14.19
N ARG A 101 -4.03 13.60 15.27
CA ARG A 101 -4.34 13.15 16.63
C ARG A 101 -5.80 12.71 16.77
N GLU A 102 -6.72 13.49 16.24
CA GLU A 102 -8.16 13.27 16.41
C GLU A 102 -8.68 12.07 15.59
N HIS A 103 -8.25 11.94 14.34
CA HIS A 103 -8.85 10.99 13.41
C HIS A 103 -7.95 9.82 13.03
N SER A 104 -6.64 10.05 12.92
CA SER A 104 -5.71 9.07 12.34
C SER A 104 -4.84 8.34 13.38
N TYR A 105 -4.67 8.88 14.59
CA TYR A 105 -3.87 8.28 15.66
C TYR A 105 -4.38 6.87 16.02
N SER A 106 -5.69 6.67 15.99
CA SER A 106 -6.31 5.37 16.25
C SER A 106 -5.91 4.26 15.26
N VAL A 107 -5.41 4.63 14.07
CA VAL A 107 -4.92 3.72 13.03
C VAL A 107 -3.38 3.66 13.04
N TRP A 108 -2.71 4.79 13.32
CA TRP A 108 -1.25 4.90 13.34
C TRP A 108 -0.74 5.43 14.70
N PRO A 109 -0.82 4.66 15.80
CA PRO A 109 -0.57 5.14 17.18
C PRO A 109 0.92 5.24 17.53
N VAL A 110 1.70 5.98 16.74
CA VAL A 110 3.18 6.01 16.83
C VAL A 110 3.78 7.41 16.97
N ILE A 111 3.01 8.48 16.73
CA ILE A 111 3.49 9.86 16.87
C ILE A 111 2.78 10.55 18.04
N ASN A 112 3.55 11.00 19.03
CA ASN A 112 3.06 11.89 20.09
C ASN A 112 2.81 13.28 19.50
N ALA A 113 1.56 13.57 19.18
CA ALA A 113 1.16 14.83 18.57
C ALA A 113 1.44 16.05 19.48
N ASP A 114 1.31 15.90 20.80
CA ASP A 114 1.55 17.00 21.75
C ASP A 114 3.04 17.34 21.84
N ALA A 115 3.90 16.34 21.94
CA ALA A 115 5.36 16.53 21.89
C ALA A 115 5.80 17.12 20.55
N LEU A 116 5.22 16.64 19.44
CA LEU A 116 5.51 17.15 18.09
C LEU A 116 5.11 18.62 17.93
N LEU A 117 3.92 19.01 18.43
CA LEU A 117 3.45 20.39 18.42
C LEU A 117 4.31 21.31 19.30
N GLY A 118 4.79 20.82 20.44
CA GLY A 118 5.67 21.57 21.34
C GLY A 118 7.04 21.90 20.73
N GLN A 119 7.51 21.07 19.80
CA GLN A 119 8.78 21.23 19.09
C GLN A 119 8.61 21.74 17.65
N LEU A 120 7.39 22.15 17.27
CA LEU A 120 7.07 22.50 15.89
C LEU A 120 7.62 23.90 15.53
N GLU A 121 8.43 23.91 14.48
CA GLU A 121 8.97 25.12 13.85
C GLU A 121 8.44 25.27 12.42
N ASP A 122 8.71 26.43 11.82
CA ASP A 122 8.41 26.64 10.41
C ASP A 122 9.33 25.78 9.55
N ILE A 123 8.78 25.20 8.48
CA ILE A 123 9.59 24.41 7.55
C ILE A 123 10.24 25.36 6.54
N GLU A 124 11.56 25.53 6.62
CA GLU A 124 12.36 26.34 5.69
C GLU A 124 13.24 25.45 4.81
N LEU A 125 13.05 25.47 3.48
CA LEU A 125 13.71 24.53 2.54
C LEU A 125 15.22 24.74 2.36
N GLU A 126 15.74 25.91 2.71
CA GLU A 126 17.12 26.33 2.40
C GLU A 126 18.03 26.43 3.65
N ASN A 127 17.45 26.41 4.86
CA ASN A 127 18.16 26.74 6.12
C ASN A 127 17.97 25.71 7.25
N THR A 128 17.54 24.49 6.95
CA THR A 128 17.28 23.51 8.03
C THR A 128 18.58 22.93 8.59
N GLU A 129 18.81 23.06 9.90
CA GLU A 129 19.85 22.30 10.60
C GLU A 129 19.55 20.79 10.54
N ASN A 130 20.58 19.93 10.58
CA ASN A 130 20.40 18.48 10.38
C ASN A 130 19.40 17.83 11.36
N ALA A 131 19.39 18.24 12.63
CA ALA A 131 18.50 17.69 13.64
C ALA A 131 17.04 18.15 13.45
N SER A 132 16.83 19.43 13.12
CA SER A 132 15.49 19.97 12.81
C SER A 132 14.96 19.47 11.46
N ALA A 133 15.86 19.08 10.54
CA ALA A 133 15.50 18.53 9.24
C ALA A 133 14.80 17.16 9.34
N ASN A 134 15.23 16.30 10.28
CA ASN A 134 14.56 15.03 10.53
C ASN A 134 13.10 15.22 10.99
N ILE A 135 12.88 16.14 11.94
CA ILE A 135 11.55 16.47 12.45
C ILE A 135 10.71 17.12 11.34
N ALA A 136 11.25 18.10 10.61
CA ALA A 136 10.56 18.76 9.49
C ALA A 136 10.17 17.75 8.39
N CYS A 137 11.05 16.80 8.07
CA CYS A 137 10.78 15.73 7.11
C CYS A 137 9.64 14.81 7.58
N LEU A 138 9.67 14.41 8.86
CA LEU A 138 8.61 13.60 9.48
C LEU A 138 7.27 14.33 9.50
N VAL A 139 7.26 15.60 9.92
CA VAL A 139 6.07 16.46 9.96
C VAL A 139 5.47 16.62 8.56
N ALA A 140 6.29 16.90 7.54
CA ALA A 140 5.83 17.05 6.17
C ALA A 140 5.23 15.74 5.63
N ALA A 141 5.85 14.58 5.90
CA ALA A 141 5.31 13.28 5.52
C ALA A 141 3.97 12.98 6.23
N LEU A 142 3.90 13.20 7.55
CA LEU A 142 2.70 13.01 8.37
C LEU A 142 1.54 13.89 7.87
N CYS A 143 1.82 15.16 7.55
CA CYS A 143 0.83 16.08 7.02
C CYS A 143 0.34 15.62 5.64
N ALA A 144 1.24 15.23 4.73
CA ALA A 144 0.85 14.70 3.43
C ALA A 144 -0.07 13.48 3.54
N ALA A 145 0.29 12.52 4.40
CA ALA A 145 -0.50 11.33 4.67
C ALA A 145 -1.87 11.67 5.28
N THR A 146 -1.90 12.53 6.29
CA THR A 146 -3.14 12.92 7.00
C THR A 146 -4.09 13.66 6.07
N MET A 147 -3.58 14.65 5.31
CA MET A 147 -4.37 15.38 4.33
C MET A 147 -4.95 14.47 3.25
N ALA A 148 -4.14 13.55 2.70
CA ALA A 148 -4.62 12.62 1.68
C ALA A 148 -5.60 11.57 2.23
N GLN A 149 -5.39 11.11 3.46
CA GLN A 149 -6.25 10.14 4.14
C GLN A 149 -7.63 10.72 4.47
N LEU A 150 -7.67 11.97 4.94
CA LEU A 150 -8.90 12.66 5.31
C LEU A 150 -9.51 13.48 4.15
N GLN A 151 -8.89 13.46 2.96
CA GLN A 151 -9.30 14.20 1.78
C GLN A 151 -9.47 15.72 2.05
N LEU A 152 -8.50 16.30 2.76
CA LEU A 152 -8.55 17.71 3.14
C LEU A 152 -8.34 18.61 1.92
N ASP A 153 -9.10 19.70 1.87
CA ASP A 153 -8.91 20.77 0.90
C ASP A 153 -7.58 21.53 1.12
N PRO A 154 -7.02 22.18 0.09
CA PRO A 154 -5.82 23.00 0.23
C PRO A 154 -5.98 24.12 1.27
N VAL A 155 -4.99 24.27 2.15
CA VAL A 155 -5.01 25.27 3.23
C VAL A 155 -4.33 26.57 2.79
N MET A 156 -4.88 27.70 3.25
CA MET A 156 -4.37 29.10 3.12
C MET A 156 -3.15 29.28 2.21
N GLY A 157 -3.36 29.40 0.90
CA GLY A 157 -2.29 29.70 -0.06
C GLY A 157 -1.79 28.52 -0.92
N SER A 158 -2.65 27.55 -1.25
CA SER A 158 -2.37 26.41 -2.15
C SER A 158 -1.53 25.27 -1.53
N VAL A 159 -1.35 25.24 -0.22
CA VAL A 159 -0.65 24.12 0.43
C VAL A 159 -1.61 22.93 0.51
N ASP A 160 -1.35 21.91 -0.30
CA ASP A 160 -2.09 20.66 -0.32
C ASP A 160 -1.21 19.46 0.10
N SER A 161 -1.78 18.26 0.07
CA SER A 161 -1.07 17.02 0.37
C SER A 161 0.13 16.78 -0.57
N THR A 162 0.04 17.23 -1.82
CA THR A 162 1.11 17.09 -2.82
C THR A 162 2.28 18.01 -2.52
N VAL A 163 2.01 19.26 -2.13
CA VAL A 163 3.03 20.21 -1.66
C VAL A 163 3.76 19.63 -0.45
N MET A 164 3.03 19.12 0.55
CA MET A 164 3.64 18.50 1.74
C MET A 164 4.52 17.29 1.39
N ALA A 165 4.06 16.40 0.50
CA ALA A 165 4.84 15.26 0.05
C ALA A 165 6.13 15.69 -0.69
N LYS A 166 6.04 16.67 -1.59
CA LYS A 166 7.20 17.23 -2.31
C LYS A 166 8.18 17.92 -1.37
N THR A 167 7.69 18.65 -0.37
CA THR A 167 8.51 19.26 0.70
C THR A 167 9.26 18.19 1.49
N CYS A 168 8.59 17.13 1.91
CA CYS A 168 9.23 16.00 2.58
C CYS A 168 10.37 15.41 1.73
N LEU A 169 10.11 15.13 0.44
CA LEU A 169 11.12 14.56 -0.46
C LEU A 169 12.30 15.50 -0.70
N ARG A 170 12.06 16.82 -0.75
CA ARG A 170 13.12 17.82 -0.88
C ARG A 170 14.05 17.79 0.33
N ILE A 171 13.49 17.87 1.53
CA ILE A 171 14.26 17.83 2.78
C ILE A 171 15.04 16.52 2.88
N ARG A 172 14.36 15.38 2.63
CA ARG A 172 14.97 14.05 2.64
C ARG A 172 16.16 13.94 1.68
N SER A 173 16.06 14.54 0.49
CA SER A 173 17.16 14.51 -0.50
C SER A 173 18.39 15.31 -0.04
N GLN A 174 18.19 16.38 0.72
CA GLN A 174 19.29 17.18 1.29
C GLN A 174 19.96 16.45 2.46
N CYS A 175 19.21 15.66 3.21
CA CYS A 175 19.73 14.91 4.36
C CYS A 175 20.39 13.58 3.97
N SER A 176 20.04 12.98 2.82
CA SER A 176 20.49 11.62 2.43
C SER A 176 22.02 11.41 2.40
N ASP A 177 22.81 12.48 2.36
CA ASP A 177 24.28 12.43 2.40
C ASP A 177 24.84 12.25 3.84
N ASN A 178 24.03 12.42 4.88
CA ASN A 178 24.44 12.38 6.29
C ASN A 178 24.01 11.07 6.98
N LYS A 179 24.98 10.36 7.58
CA LYS A 179 24.82 9.01 8.17
C LYS A 179 24.04 8.96 9.50
N GLU A 180 23.57 10.09 10.03
CA GLU A 180 22.94 10.18 11.36
C GLU A 180 21.41 10.27 11.27
N HIS A 181 20.79 9.35 10.55
CA HIS A 181 19.33 9.25 10.55
C HIS A 181 18.89 8.23 11.59
N SER A 182 18.01 8.66 12.50
CA SER A 182 17.22 7.72 13.29
C SER A 182 16.43 6.81 12.36
N HIS A 183 16.72 5.52 12.44
CA HIS A 183 16.08 4.49 11.61
C HIS A 183 14.56 4.48 11.81
N PHE A 184 14.07 4.77 13.02
CA PHE A 184 12.64 4.90 13.32
C PHE A 184 12.02 6.10 12.59
N THR A 185 12.61 7.30 12.73
CA THR A 185 12.13 8.51 12.03
C THR A 185 12.11 8.30 10.51
N SER A 186 13.19 7.77 9.94
CA SER A 186 13.28 7.51 8.50
C SER A 186 12.31 6.44 8.00
N SER A 187 12.06 5.43 8.83
CA SER A 187 11.04 4.41 8.54
C SER A 187 9.64 5.03 8.54
N LEU A 188 9.30 5.84 9.54
CA LEU A 188 8.00 6.51 9.63
C LEU A 188 7.79 7.54 8.50
N VAL A 189 8.82 8.29 8.12
CA VAL A 189 8.79 9.14 6.91
C VAL A 189 8.41 8.31 5.68
N SER A 190 9.04 7.15 5.49
CA SER A 190 8.75 6.26 4.37
C SER A 190 7.34 5.67 4.47
N PHE A 191 6.89 5.30 5.66
CA PHE A 191 5.53 4.84 5.90
C PHE A 191 4.47 5.89 5.53
N PHE A 192 4.62 7.13 6.00
CA PHE A 192 3.66 8.18 5.68
C PHE A 192 3.68 8.56 4.20
N LEU A 193 4.85 8.51 3.53
CA LEU A 193 4.92 8.63 2.07
C LEU A 193 4.19 7.48 1.38
N HIS A 194 4.31 6.24 1.87
CA HIS A 194 3.50 5.12 1.37
C HIS A 194 2.01 5.42 1.48
N VAL A 195 1.53 5.86 2.64
CA VAL A 195 0.11 6.21 2.84
C VAL A 195 -0.33 7.27 1.84
N TYR A 196 0.42 8.36 1.69
CA TYR A 196 0.13 9.41 0.71
C TYR A 196 0.05 8.86 -0.72
N TYR A 197 1.08 8.15 -1.20
CA TYR A 197 1.14 7.64 -2.57
C TYR A 197 0.07 6.58 -2.85
N ALA A 198 -0.33 5.80 -1.84
CA ALA A 198 -1.42 4.86 -1.95
C ALA A 198 -2.76 5.58 -2.18
N LYS A 199 -3.00 6.72 -1.51
CA LYS A 199 -4.23 7.54 -1.69
C LYS A 199 -4.28 8.26 -3.02
N VAL A 200 -3.15 8.79 -3.50
CA VAL A 200 -3.08 9.39 -4.86
C VAL A 200 -2.96 8.35 -5.98
N ASN A 201 -3.17 7.06 -5.66
CA ASN A 201 -3.22 5.94 -6.61
C ASN A 201 -1.93 5.74 -7.43
N GLN A 202 -0.76 6.00 -6.82
CA GLN A 202 0.56 5.74 -7.40
C GLN A 202 1.14 4.44 -6.82
N CYS A 203 0.59 3.30 -7.24
CA CYS A 203 0.79 2.03 -6.55
C CYS A 203 2.25 1.56 -6.46
N ASN A 204 3.03 1.76 -7.53
CA ASN A 204 4.44 1.34 -7.55
C ASN A 204 5.28 2.16 -6.56
N THR A 205 5.05 3.47 -6.52
CA THR A 205 5.73 4.39 -5.60
C THR A 205 5.35 4.08 -4.16
N ALA A 206 4.06 3.88 -3.89
CA ALA A 206 3.56 3.49 -2.58
C ALA A 206 4.16 2.14 -2.13
N TRP A 207 4.25 1.17 -3.03
CA TRP A 207 4.89 -0.12 -2.77
C TRP A 207 6.36 0.05 -2.41
N SER A 208 7.13 0.79 -3.20
CA SER A 208 8.55 1.05 -2.90
C SER A 208 8.77 1.69 -1.53
N TYR A 209 7.90 2.61 -1.10
CA TYR A 209 8.05 3.25 0.21
C TYR A 209 7.73 2.36 1.40
N ILE A 210 6.73 1.47 1.31
CA ILE A 210 6.47 0.53 2.41
C ILE A 210 7.59 -0.51 2.53
N GLN A 211 8.15 -0.95 1.39
CA GLN A 211 9.32 -1.82 1.34
C GLN A 211 10.53 -1.16 2.00
N GLU A 212 10.78 0.11 1.68
CA GLU A 212 11.85 0.88 2.30
C GLU A 212 11.65 1.04 3.81
N ALA A 213 10.43 1.34 4.25
CA ALA A 213 10.11 1.51 5.67
C ALA A 213 10.43 0.25 6.48
N ILE A 214 10.04 -0.93 5.97
CA ILE A 214 10.34 -2.22 6.60
C ILE A 214 11.85 -2.49 6.62
N SER A 215 12.52 -2.28 5.49
CA SER A 215 13.97 -2.53 5.40
C SER A 215 14.76 -1.71 6.41
N ARG A 216 14.36 -0.44 6.65
CA ARG A 216 15.02 0.44 7.63
C ARG A 216 14.91 -0.06 9.07
N ILE A 217 13.80 -0.70 9.43
CA ILE A 217 13.60 -1.27 10.76
C ILE A 217 14.34 -2.60 10.91
N LEU A 218 14.29 -3.48 9.90
CA LEU A 218 15.01 -4.76 9.97
C LEU A 218 16.54 -4.57 10.03
N GLN A 219 17.07 -3.50 9.42
CA GLN A 219 18.48 -3.14 9.56
C GLN A 219 18.87 -2.75 11.00
N LEU A 220 17.93 -2.29 11.84
CA LEU A 220 18.22 -2.01 13.25
C LEU A 220 18.49 -3.29 14.04
N ASP A 221 17.69 -4.33 13.82
CA ASP A 221 17.78 -5.58 14.57
C ASP A 221 19.14 -6.27 14.36
N ASP A 222 19.71 -6.21 13.14
CA ASP A 222 21.07 -6.70 12.85
C ASP A 222 22.19 -5.86 13.50
N THR A 223 21.97 -4.56 13.73
CA THR A 223 22.97 -3.65 14.33
C THR A 223 22.96 -3.60 15.86
N SER A 224 21.92 -4.16 16.48
CA SER A 224 21.77 -4.24 17.95
C SER A 224 22.86 -5.09 18.63
N VAL A 225 23.71 -5.78 17.86
CA VAL A 225 24.90 -6.48 18.38
C VAL A 225 26.09 -5.53 18.63
N GLN A 226 26.10 -4.28 18.14
CA GLN A 226 27.33 -3.45 18.20
C GLN A 226 27.21 -1.95 18.52
N SER A 227 26.08 -1.38 18.94
CA SER A 227 26.08 0.04 19.32
C SER A 227 25.08 0.39 20.42
N GLU A 228 25.55 0.40 21.68
CA GLU A 228 24.99 1.22 22.76
C GLU A 228 25.27 2.72 22.47
N GLY A 229 24.68 3.25 21.41
CA GLY A 229 24.53 4.68 21.21
C GLY A 229 23.20 5.09 21.86
N LEU A 230 23.26 5.79 22.99
CA LEU A 230 22.07 6.32 23.65
C LEU A 230 21.27 7.17 22.64
N PRO A 231 19.97 6.90 22.42
CA PRO A 231 19.14 7.74 21.55
C PRO A 231 19.18 9.18 22.07
N THR A 232 19.33 10.16 21.17
CA THR A 232 19.22 11.57 21.54
C THR A 232 17.87 11.79 22.24
N PHE A 233 17.89 12.31 23.47
CA PHE A 233 16.72 12.45 24.36
C PHE A 233 15.47 13.06 23.68
N GLN A 234 15.67 13.86 22.64
CA GLN A 234 14.63 14.63 21.95
C GLN A 234 13.74 13.80 20.99
N GLU A 235 14.25 12.73 20.37
CA GLU A 235 13.47 11.84 19.51
C GLU A 235 12.63 10.81 20.29
N ASN A 236 13.01 10.55 21.55
CA ASN A 236 12.28 9.63 22.42
C ASN A 236 10.89 10.15 22.77
N ASP A 237 10.68 11.47 22.79
CA ASP A 237 9.39 12.05 23.17
C ASP A 237 8.39 12.14 22.00
N ILE A 238 8.88 12.30 20.76
CA ILE A 238 8.03 12.45 19.56
C ILE A 238 7.50 11.09 19.09
N ILE A 239 8.36 10.06 19.06
CA ILE A 239 7.98 8.73 18.60
C ILE A 239 7.55 7.88 19.80
N HIS A 240 6.24 7.70 19.93
CA HIS A 240 5.62 6.87 20.97
C HIS A 240 5.42 5.43 20.48
N ASN A 241 5.22 4.48 21.40
CA ASN A 241 4.95 3.07 21.10
C ASN A 241 5.87 2.49 20.00
N ARG A 242 7.20 2.65 20.14
CA ARG A 242 8.19 2.26 19.12
C ARG A 242 8.11 0.80 18.73
N GLU A 243 7.76 -0.05 19.68
CA GLU A 243 7.49 -1.48 19.52
C GLU A 243 6.37 -1.78 18.52
N LEU A 244 5.47 -0.81 18.25
CA LEU A 244 4.38 -0.96 17.29
C LEU A 244 4.76 -0.57 15.86
N ILE A 245 5.93 0.03 15.64
CA ILE A 245 6.34 0.44 14.30
C ILE A 245 6.45 -0.79 13.40
N PHE A 246 7.12 -1.86 13.84
CA PHE A 246 7.22 -3.07 13.02
C PHE A 246 5.84 -3.72 12.75
N PRO A 247 4.98 -3.97 13.76
CA PRO A 247 3.60 -4.40 13.53
C PRO A 247 2.81 -3.52 12.54
N LEU A 248 2.88 -2.19 12.67
CA LEU A 248 2.20 -1.24 11.80
C LEU A 248 2.64 -1.39 10.33
N LEU A 249 3.95 -1.43 10.10
CA LEU A 249 4.51 -1.58 8.76
C LEU A 249 4.14 -2.93 8.15
N TRP A 250 4.27 -4.00 8.93
CA TRP A 250 4.01 -5.36 8.51
C TRP A 250 2.55 -5.59 8.10
N VAL A 251 1.61 -5.06 8.88
CA VAL A 251 0.17 -5.08 8.57
C VAL A 251 -0.11 -4.27 7.31
N SER A 252 0.44 -3.06 7.22
CA SER A 252 0.21 -2.15 6.08
C SER A 252 0.73 -2.72 4.77
N GLU A 253 1.94 -3.29 4.78
CA GLU A 253 2.52 -3.98 3.62
C GLU A 253 1.64 -5.13 3.16
N ARG A 254 1.18 -5.99 4.07
CA ARG A 254 0.37 -7.16 3.74
C ARG A 254 -1.00 -6.78 3.20
N GLY A 255 -1.67 -5.82 3.84
CA GLY A 255 -2.93 -5.29 3.35
C GLY A 255 -2.78 -4.76 1.93
N TYR A 256 -1.70 -4.01 1.67
CA TYR A 256 -1.44 -3.44 0.36
C TYR A 256 -0.98 -4.46 -0.70
N ALA A 257 -0.15 -5.43 -0.31
CA ALA A 257 0.26 -6.54 -1.16
C ALA A 257 -0.95 -7.37 -1.60
N MET A 258 -1.86 -7.68 -0.67
CA MET A 258 -3.11 -8.38 -0.97
C MET A 258 -4.00 -7.56 -1.91
N HIS A 259 -4.11 -6.25 -1.70
CA HIS A 259 -4.88 -5.37 -2.57
C HIS A 259 -4.36 -5.36 -4.02
N LEU A 260 -3.03 -5.40 -4.22
CA LEU A 260 -2.39 -5.37 -5.53
C LEU A 260 -2.11 -6.75 -6.14
N GLY A 261 -2.36 -7.85 -5.39
CA GLY A 261 -1.97 -9.20 -5.81
C GLY A 261 -0.44 -9.43 -5.82
N LEU A 262 0.30 -8.68 -5.01
CA LEU A 262 1.75 -8.77 -4.85
C LEU A 262 2.15 -9.74 -3.71
N SER A 263 3.46 -9.95 -3.57
CA SER A 263 4.06 -10.71 -2.48
C SER A 263 4.65 -9.74 -1.44
N PRO A 264 4.32 -9.88 -0.15
CA PRO A 264 5.09 -9.22 0.91
C PRO A 264 6.58 -9.59 0.81
N SER A 265 7.48 -8.68 1.17
CA SER A 265 8.92 -8.94 1.23
C SER A 265 9.36 -9.50 2.56
N CYS A 266 8.74 -9.05 3.67
CA CYS A 266 9.01 -9.57 5.00
C CYS A 266 8.11 -10.77 5.27
N ILE A 267 8.71 -11.95 5.42
CA ILE A 267 7.98 -13.20 5.63
C ILE A 267 7.65 -13.38 7.12
N ASP A 268 8.58 -13.03 8.00
CA ASP A 268 8.43 -13.31 9.43
C ASP A 268 7.39 -12.38 10.09
N PRO A 269 6.46 -12.94 10.88
CA PRO A 269 5.48 -12.13 11.61
C PRO A 269 6.13 -11.38 12.79
N PRO A 270 5.60 -10.20 13.15
CA PRO A 270 6.07 -9.47 14.32
C PRO A 270 5.84 -10.27 15.61
N PRO A 271 6.83 -10.29 16.54
CA PRO A 271 6.58 -10.83 17.87
C PRO A 271 5.58 -9.93 18.58
N LEU A 272 4.41 -10.48 18.95
CA LEU A 272 3.36 -9.74 19.65
C LEU A 272 3.34 -9.99 21.16
N THR A 273 4.17 -10.92 21.67
CA THR A 273 4.17 -11.33 23.08
C THR A 273 4.66 -10.20 23.99
N GLY A 274 3.90 -9.87 25.03
CA GLY A 274 4.23 -8.78 25.96
C GLY A 274 3.94 -7.36 25.45
N LEU A 275 3.54 -7.19 24.19
CA LEU A 275 3.10 -5.88 23.68
C LEU A 275 1.67 -5.59 24.16
N GLY A 276 1.47 -4.42 24.77
CA GLY A 276 0.16 -3.98 25.28
C GLY A 276 -0.19 -4.46 26.70
N GLU A 277 0.60 -5.34 27.32
CA GLU A 277 0.36 -5.80 28.70
C GLU A 277 0.64 -4.71 29.75
N SER A 278 1.44 -3.71 29.40
CA SER A 278 1.78 -2.54 30.24
C SER A 278 1.24 -1.21 29.72
N SER A 279 0.59 -1.18 28.55
CA SER A 279 0.16 0.06 27.92
C SER A 279 -1.29 0.38 28.27
N GLU A 280 -1.52 1.52 28.92
CA GLU A 280 -2.87 2.08 29.13
C GLU A 280 -3.49 2.61 27.82
N ASP A 281 -2.71 2.69 26.74
CA ASP A 281 -3.15 3.25 25.46
C ASP A 281 -4.01 2.26 24.68
N ILE A 282 -5.30 2.55 24.66
CA ILE A 282 -6.35 1.78 24.00
C ILE A 282 -6.16 1.66 22.48
N HIS A 283 -5.41 2.59 21.86
CA HIS A 283 -5.12 2.57 20.43
C HIS A 283 -4.11 1.49 20.07
N VAL A 284 -3.20 1.15 20.99
CA VAL A 284 -2.21 0.07 20.84
C VAL A 284 -2.91 -1.26 20.62
N GLN A 285 -3.91 -1.55 21.45
CA GLN A 285 -4.66 -2.81 21.38
C GLN A 285 -5.34 -2.99 20.01
N GLY A 286 -5.87 -1.92 19.42
CA GLY A 286 -6.52 -1.95 18.11
C GLY A 286 -5.58 -2.41 16.99
N LEU A 287 -4.36 -1.88 16.95
CA LEU A 287 -3.35 -2.28 15.98
C LEU A 287 -2.87 -3.72 16.23
N LEU A 288 -2.72 -4.14 17.49
CA LEU A 288 -2.35 -5.51 17.84
C LEU A 288 -3.43 -6.52 17.41
N ASP A 289 -4.71 -6.20 17.58
CA ASP A 289 -5.82 -7.03 17.10
C ASP A 289 -5.80 -7.16 15.57
N LEU A 290 -5.53 -6.06 14.87
CA LEU A 290 -5.36 -6.08 13.42
C LEU A 290 -4.15 -6.95 13.00
N ALA A 291 -3.02 -6.84 13.71
CA ALA A 291 -1.85 -7.68 13.46
C ALA A 291 -2.16 -9.17 13.69
N ARG A 292 -2.91 -9.53 14.75
CA ARG A 292 -3.35 -10.91 15.01
C ARG A 292 -4.20 -11.47 13.86
N LEU A 293 -5.09 -10.66 13.27
CA LEU A 293 -5.85 -11.07 12.09
C LEU A 293 -4.93 -11.41 10.92
N PHE A 294 -4.00 -10.52 10.59
CA PHE A 294 -3.07 -10.74 9.49
C PHE A 294 -2.16 -11.94 9.76
N ILE A 295 -1.68 -12.16 10.99
CA ILE A 295 -0.89 -13.36 11.35
C ILE A 295 -1.70 -14.64 11.18
N ALA A 296 -2.96 -14.66 11.64
CA ALA A 296 -3.85 -15.81 11.45
C ALA A 296 -4.09 -16.09 9.96
N PHE A 297 -4.20 -15.03 9.15
CA PHE A 297 -4.43 -15.11 7.71
C PHE A 297 -3.18 -15.51 6.91
N ASP A 298 -2.00 -15.02 7.28
CA ASP A 298 -0.73 -15.18 6.54
C ASP A 298 -0.29 -16.64 6.41
N GLN A 299 -0.70 -17.49 7.36
CA GLN A 299 -0.48 -18.94 7.33
C GLN A 299 -1.06 -19.59 6.06
N ILE A 300 -2.05 -18.98 5.40
CA ILE A 300 -2.60 -19.43 4.11
C ILE A 300 -1.82 -18.86 2.92
N SER A 301 -1.47 -17.58 2.96
CA SER A 301 -0.90 -16.84 1.81
C SER A 301 0.53 -17.27 1.48
N LEU A 302 1.37 -17.54 2.50
CA LEU A 302 2.78 -17.91 2.30
C LEU A 302 2.96 -19.38 1.89
N ARG A 303 2.15 -20.31 2.42
CA ARG A 303 2.27 -21.75 2.15
C ARG A 303 1.93 -22.13 0.70
N HIS A 304 1.19 -21.29 0.00
CA HIS A 304 0.91 -21.45 -1.43
C HIS A 304 2.14 -21.22 -2.32
N LYS A 305 3.16 -20.49 -1.86
CA LYS A 305 4.36 -20.16 -2.67
C LYS A 305 5.50 -21.16 -2.54
N PHE A 306 5.58 -21.89 -1.42
CA PHE A 306 6.66 -22.85 -1.14
C PHE A 306 6.35 -24.30 -1.54
N GLY A 307 5.38 -24.51 -2.45
CA GLY A 307 5.19 -25.83 -3.09
C GLY A 307 4.60 -26.93 -2.22
N ASN A 308 4.03 -26.62 -1.04
CA ASN A 308 3.22 -27.60 -0.34
C ASN A 308 1.79 -27.56 -0.91
N GLU A 309 1.53 -28.42 -1.89
CA GLU A 309 0.45 -28.37 -2.88
C GLU A 309 -1.00 -28.38 -2.39
N PHE A 310 -1.30 -28.34 -1.09
CA PHE A 310 -2.69 -28.31 -0.65
C PHE A 310 -2.88 -27.39 0.56
N ALA A 311 -3.42 -26.19 0.30
CA ALA A 311 -4.29 -25.58 1.30
C ALA A 311 -5.48 -26.52 1.50
N SER A 312 -5.35 -27.47 2.43
CA SER A 312 -6.40 -28.45 2.71
C SER A 312 -7.67 -27.72 3.14
N ALA A 313 -8.81 -28.34 2.86
CA ALA A 313 -10.08 -27.93 3.41
C ALA A 313 -10.01 -27.71 4.94
N THR A 314 -9.23 -28.52 5.65
CA THR A 314 -8.99 -28.37 7.10
C THR A 314 -8.33 -27.04 7.44
N HIS A 315 -7.33 -26.61 6.68
CA HIS A 315 -6.57 -25.39 6.93
C HIS A 315 -7.42 -24.13 6.70
N LEU A 316 -8.20 -24.08 5.61
CA LEU A 316 -9.13 -22.97 5.37
C LEU A 316 -10.17 -22.85 6.48
N THR A 317 -10.64 -23.99 7.00
CA THR A 317 -11.59 -24.02 8.12
C THR A 317 -10.94 -23.58 9.42
N GLU A 318 -9.72 -24.03 9.71
CA GLU A 318 -8.99 -23.63 10.91
C GLU A 318 -8.70 -22.13 10.93
N THR A 319 -8.27 -21.57 9.81
CA THR A 319 -8.08 -20.11 9.72
C THR A 319 -9.40 -19.36 9.85
N GLU A 320 -10.49 -19.84 9.25
CA GLU A 320 -11.80 -19.20 9.43
C GLU A 320 -12.24 -19.23 10.90
N ASN A 321 -12.08 -20.35 11.60
CA ASN A 321 -12.36 -20.45 13.03
C ASN A 321 -11.53 -19.46 13.85
N ARG A 322 -10.23 -19.34 13.55
CA ARG A 322 -9.34 -18.38 14.22
C ARG A 322 -9.79 -16.94 13.97
N LEU A 323 -10.05 -16.56 12.71
CA LEU A 323 -10.55 -15.23 12.37
C LEU A 323 -11.88 -14.93 13.07
N SER A 324 -12.82 -15.86 13.05
CA SER A 324 -14.13 -15.72 13.68
C SER A 324 -14.05 -15.61 15.21
N SER A 325 -13.03 -16.22 15.83
CA SER A 325 -12.77 -16.09 17.27
C SER A 325 -12.08 -14.77 17.66
N LEU A 326 -11.48 -14.05 16.71
CA LEU A 326 -10.84 -12.75 16.92
C LEU A 326 -11.89 -11.63 16.84
N CYS A 327 -11.76 -10.61 17.70
CA CYS A 327 -12.68 -9.45 17.77
C CYS A 327 -14.13 -9.81 18.16
N LEU A 328 -14.33 -10.62 19.20
CA LEU A 328 -15.66 -11.05 19.68
C LEU A 328 -16.43 -10.01 20.53
N ASN A 329 -15.77 -8.98 21.05
CA ASN A 329 -16.41 -8.02 21.96
C ASN A 329 -16.62 -6.65 21.31
N ILE A 330 -17.71 -6.50 20.54
CA ILE A 330 -18.19 -5.18 20.04
C ILE A 330 -18.66 -4.29 21.21
N ALA A 331 -19.09 -4.92 22.31
CA ALA A 331 -19.87 -4.28 23.37
C ALA A 331 -19.10 -3.25 24.21
N ASP A 332 -17.77 -3.30 24.26
CA ASP A 332 -17.01 -2.50 25.22
C ASP A 332 -16.37 -1.23 24.64
N GLN A 333 -16.26 -1.05 23.31
CA GLN A 333 -15.74 0.19 22.68
C GLN A 333 -16.03 0.27 21.18
N ILE A 334 -16.98 1.12 20.78
CA ILE A 334 -17.16 1.53 19.38
C ILE A 334 -16.10 2.59 19.04
N SER A 335 -15.29 2.32 18.03
CA SER A 335 -14.23 3.24 17.57
C SER A 335 -13.69 2.87 16.19
N THR A 336 -13.00 3.80 15.52
CA THR A 336 -12.25 3.58 14.26
C THR A 336 -11.42 2.29 14.25
N ARG A 337 -10.67 2.01 15.34
CA ARG A 337 -9.84 0.79 15.46
C ARG A 337 -10.65 -0.50 15.40
N THR A 338 -11.79 -0.53 16.10
CA THR A 338 -12.68 -1.71 16.10
C THR A 338 -13.38 -1.86 14.75
N ALA A 339 -13.78 -0.74 14.13
CA ALA A 339 -14.31 -0.75 12.78
C ALA A 339 -13.29 -1.36 11.79
N ASP A 340 -12.02 -0.95 11.89
CA ASP A 340 -10.96 -1.50 11.05
C ASP A 340 -10.76 -3.00 11.26
N CYS A 341 -10.74 -3.48 12.52
CA CYS A 341 -10.66 -4.93 12.80
C CYS A 341 -11.84 -5.67 12.16
N HIS A 342 -13.08 -5.24 12.43
CA HIS A 342 -14.27 -5.94 11.97
C HIS A 342 -14.35 -5.97 10.44
N ILE A 343 -14.14 -4.84 9.77
CA ILE A 343 -14.22 -4.78 8.31
C ILE A 343 -13.07 -5.60 7.69
N THR A 344 -11.86 -5.55 8.27
CA THR A 344 -10.74 -6.40 7.82
C THR A 344 -11.05 -7.88 7.97
N ARG A 345 -11.61 -8.30 9.11
CA ARG A 345 -11.97 -9.68 9.39
C ARG A 345 -12.99 -10.20 8.37
N GLU A 346 -14.07 -9.47 8.11
CA GLU A 346 -15.09 -9.90 7.15
C GLU A 346 -14.55 -9.92 5.71
N TRP A 347 -13.66 -8.98 5.36
CA TRP A 347 -12.94 -9.00 4.09
C TRP A 347 -12.05 -10.24 3.95
N MET A 348 -11.25 -10.57 4.96
CA MET A 348 -10.42 -11.78 4.97
C MET A 348 -11.25 -13.05 4.85
N ARG A 349 -12.38 -13.16 5.56
CA ARG A 349 -13.31 -14.30 5.44
C ARG A 349 -13.85 -14.44 4.00
N THR A 350 -14.13 -13.32 3.33
CA THR A 350 -14.52 -13.33 1.91
C THR A 350 -13.40 -13.89 1.02
N ILE A 351 -12.14 -13.51 1.27
CA ILE A 351 -10.99 -14.04 0.52
C ILE A 351 -10.80 -15.55 0.77
N LEU A 352 -10.99 -16.03 2.01
CA LEU A 352 -10.94 -17.48 2.31
C LEU A 352 -11.95 -18.26 1.47
N TRP A 353 -13.18 -17.75 1.39
CA TRP A 353 -14.22 -18.38 0.58
C TRP A 353 -13.90 -18.34 -0.92
N GLN A 354 -13.39 -17.21 -1.43
CA GLN A 354 -12.93 -17.12 -2.82
C GLN A 354 -11.81 -18.12 -3.11
N LYS A 355 -10.92 -18.35 -2.14
CA LYS A 355 -9.88 -19.39 -2.25
C LYS A 355 -10.51 -20.78 -2.31
N ALA A 356 -11.43 -21.12 -1.41
CA ALA A 356 -12.16 -22.39 -1.44
C ALA A 356 -12.89 -22.62 -2.77
N LEU A 357 -13.52 -21.58 -3.31
CA LEU A 357 -14.16 -21.58 -4.63
C LEU A 357 -13.15 -21.89 -5.74
N SER A 358 -12.01 -21.20 -5.76
CA SER A 358 -10.96 -21.41 -6.78
C SER A 358 -10.37 -22.82 -6.76
N MET A 359 -10.45 -23.49 -5.60
CA MET A 359 -9.98 -24.87 -5.40
C MET A 359 -11.06 -25.92 -5.64
N GLY A 360 -12.29 -25.51 -5.99
CA GLY A 360 -13.41 -26.44 -6.21
C GLY A 360 -13.89 -27.16 -4.94
N LEU A 361 -13.66 -26.59 -3.75
CA LEU A 361 -13.98 -27.21 -2.46
C LEU A 361 -15.43 -26.95 -1.99
N LEU A 362 -16.23 -26.21 -2.77
CA LEU A 362 -17.57 -25.82 -2.34
C LEU A 362 -18.59 -26.94 -2.52
N SER A 363 -19.49 -27.06 -1.55
CA SER A 363 -20.65 -27.96 -1.63
C SER A 363 -21.82 -27.41 -0.83
N SER A 364 -23.05 -27.70 -1.29
CA SER A 364 -24.27 -27.37 -0.54
C SER A 364 -24.53 -28.30 0.65
N SER A 365 -23.82 -29.43 0.74
CA SER A 365 -23.98 -30.46 1.78
C SER A 365 -22.80 -30.58 2.74
N THR A 366 -21.83 -29.65 2.66
CA THR A 366 -20.66 -29.65 3.56
C THR A 366 -21.05 -29.13 4.95
N SER A 367 -20.43 -29.68 5.99
CA SER A 367 -20.57 -29.19 7.37
C SER A 367 -19.68 -27.98 7.68
N ARG A 368 -18.77 -27.62 6.77
CA ARG A 368 -17.83 -26.50 6.94
C ARG A 368 -18.42 -25.24 6.33
N ASP A 369 -18.82 -24.29 7.17
CA ASP A 369 -19.45 -23.03 6.74
C ASP A 369 -18.68 -22.32 5.61
N VAL A 370 -17.36 -22.16 5.73
CA VAL A 370 -16.48 -21.49 4.75
C VAL A 370 -16.48 -22.13 3.34
N MET A 371 -17.03 -23.36 3.21
CA MET A 371 -17.16 -24.10 1.95
C MET A 371 -18.59 -24.18 1.43
N THR A 372 -19.52 -23.46 2.05
CA THR A 372 -20.90 -23.38 1.56
C THR A 372 -21.06 -22.27 0.53
N PHE A 373 -21.98 -22.42 -0.41
CA PHE A 373 -22.35 -21.33 -1.33
C PHE A 373 -23.05 -20.16 -0.61
N SER A 374 -23.60 -20.40 0.59
CA SER A 374 -24.26 -19.40 1.44
C SER A 374 -23.28 -18.57 2.29
N PHE A 375 -22.01 -18.96 2.38
CA PHE A 375 -21.04 -18.30 3.26
C PHE A 375 -20.89 -16.78 2.99
N PRO A 376 -20.83 -16.29 1.74
CA PRO A 376 -20.78 -14.85 1.49
C PRO A 376 -21.97 -14.09 2.06
N ALA A 377 -23.16 -14.71 2.09
CA ALA A 377 -24.35 -14.11 2.68
C ALA A 377 -24.26 -14.03 4.21
N LYS A 378 -23.57 -14.99 4.86
CA LYS A 378 -23.25 -14.95 6.29
C LYS A 378 -22.29 -13.79 6.59
N VAL A 379 -21.15 -13.75 5.90
CA VAL A 379 -20.14 -12.68 6.04
C VAL A 379 -20.75 -11.30 5.80
N SER A 380 -21.60 -11.15 4.77
CA SER A 380 -22.29 -9.88 4.49
C SER A 380 -23.22 -9.46 5.63
N ARG A 381 -23.92 -10.42 6.25
CA ARG A 381 -24.82 -10.15 7.37
C ARG A 381 -24.05 -9.75 8.62
N ASP A 382 -22.94 -10.42 8.90
CA ASP A 382 -22.04 -10.12 10.02
C ASP A 382 -21.41 -8.72 9.86
N LEU A 383 -21.00 -8.37 8.64
CA LEU A 383 -20.51 -7.03 8.30
C LEU A 383 -21.58 -5.97 8.51
N LEU A 384 -22.78 -6.16 7.93
CA LEU A 384 -23.89 -5.21 8.07
C LEU A 384 -24.31 -5.04 9.53
N HIS A 385 -24.32 -6.12 10.32
CA HIS A 385 -24.59 -6.04 11.74
C HIS A 385 -23.55 -5.19 12.47
N SER A 386 -22.27 -5.38 12.17
CA SER A 386 -21.17 -4.63 12.78
C SER A 386 -21.21 -3.15 12.40
N LEU A 387 -21.48 -2.84 11.12
CA LEU A 387 -21.56 -1.47 10.61
C LEU A 387 -22.66 -0.62 11.26
N ARG A 388 -23.70 -1.24 11.84
CA ARG A 388 -24.77 -0.50 12.55
C ARG A 388 -24.28 0.23 13.80
N PHE A 389 -23.13 -0.17 14.33
CA PHE A 389 -22.57 0.43 15.53
C PHE A 389 -21.58 1.56 15.22
N PHE A 390 -21.08 1.67 13.98
CA PHE A 390 -20.07 2.66 13.61
C PHE A 390 -20.69 3.91 12.98
N SER A 391 -20.15 5.06 13.33
CA SER A 391 -20.47 6.35 12.71
C SER A 391 -19.65 6.59 11.43
N GLU A 392 -20.02 7.58 10.63
CA GLU A 392 -19.22 8.01 9.47
C GLU A 392 -17.81 8.44 9.89
N THR A 393 -17.68 9.10 11.04
CA THR A 393 -16.39 9.52 11.61
C THR A 393 -15.49 8.36 12.02
N ASP A 394 -16.05 7.20 12.39
CA ASP A 394 -15.27 5.99 12.67
C ASP A 394 -14.73 5.34 11.39
N LEU A 395 -15.37 5.58 10.25
CA LEU A 395 -15.03 4.95 8.97
C LEU A 395 -14.13 5.82 8.10
N LEU A 396 -14.22 7.14 8.24
CA LEU A 396 -13.43 8.14 7.49
C LEU A 396 -11.92 7.84 7.50
N PRO A 397 -11.27 7.53 8.64
CA PRO A 397 -9.82 7.32 8.69
C PRO A 397 -9.37 6.00 8.04
N LEU A 398 -10.30 5.10 7.71
CA LEU A 398 -9.98 3.82 7.06
C LEU A 398 -9.75 4.00 5.55
N GLY A 399 -10.35 5.04 4.95
CA GLY A 399 -10.15 5.50 3.57
C GLY A 399 -9.97 4.39 2.52
N ARG A 400 -10.80 3.36 2.56
CA ARG A 400 -10.71 2.17 1.69
C ARG A 400 -11.23 2.41 0.26
N ASP A 401 -11.08 3.61 -0.28
CA ASP A 401 -11.45 3.98 -1.65
C ASP A 401 -10.43 3.51 -2.70
N GLN A 402 -9.51 2.60 -2.33
CA GLN A 402 -8.53 2.05 -3.26
C GLN A 402 -9.27 1.20 -4.31
N ARG A 403 -9.51 1.78 -5.48
CA ARG A 403 -10.07 1.09 -6.63
C ARG A 403 -9.14 -0.08 -6.95
N VAL A 404 -9.66 -1.31 -6.83
CA VAL A 404 -8.97 -2.51 -7.32
C VAL A 404 -8.56 -2.25 -8.77
N PRO A 405 -7.26 -2.29 -9.12
CA PRO A 405 -6.84 -2.15 -10.51
C PRO A 405 -7.49 -3.29 -11.31
N ARG A 406 -8.25 -2.92 -12.35
CA ARG A 406 -8.93 -3.85 -13.26
C ARG A 406 -7.95 -4.61 -14.14
#